data_AF-A0A7W1LQA6-F1
#
_entry.id   AF-A0A7W1LQA6-F1
#
_cell.length_a   1.000
_cell.length_b   1.000
_cell.length_c   1.000
_cell.angle_alpha   90.00
_cell.angle_beta   90.00
_cell.angle_gamma   90.00
#
_symmetry.space_group_name_H-M   'P 1'
#
loop_
_entity.id
_entity.type
_entity.pdbx_description
1 polymer ?
#
loop_
_entity_poly.entity_id
_entity_poly.type
_entity_poly.pdbx_seq_one_letter_code
_entity_poly.pdbx_strand_id
1 'polypeptide(L)'
;MRYARLLLVSIGLLVASGAGCGNGDDGSAGSIPADLFDDVGRVPEMVPSPTGVSTTAVTSSPTTTSPATTSPVTTDVVDGTDVTDPTASETTTTIPERVEAGAVADSVDGNRVLVIGDSLMASTAPRNEGAMCAVLGGRGWSVELAAETGQHVEFGVEVLDERLEADEWDAVVVMLGNNYRNDPGQFAEQMATIIDLIAPRPTILFTVTEFEPSRAEVNDIIKLIAGDRSNVVVADWAAETASPDSPLLTDDGLHLSDAGRLRLAAVVGDTLGDAPSPSTQGICLDSPFEDDSGATIPPSD
;
A
#
# COMPACT_ATOMS: atom_id res chain seq x y z
N MET A 1 -30.71 -43.31 47.00
CA MET A 1 -30.80 -41.89 47.44
C MET A 1 -31.30 -41.09 46.25
N ARG A 2 -32.46 -40.46 46.40
CA ARG A 2 -33.10 -39.60 45.41
C ARG A 2 -32.82 -38.16 45.82
N TYR A 3 -32.36 -37.31 44.91
CA TYR A 3 -32.74 -35.90 44.94
C TYR A 3 -33.04 -35.44 43.52
N ALA A 4 -34.32 -35.19 43.32
CA ALA A 4 -34.90 -34.41 42.24
C ALA A 4 -35.32 -33.05 42.85
N ARG A 5 -35.17 -31.97 42.07
CA ARG A 5 -36.06 -30.78 41.96
C ARG A 5 -35.24 -29.66 41.31
N LEU A 6 -35.53 -29.32 40.05
CA LEU A 6 -36.51 -28.34 39.57
C LEU A 6 -36.07 -26.88 39.81
N LEU A 7 -35.86 -26.14 38.72
CA LEU A 7 -36.53 -24.85 38.48
C LEU A 7 -36.37 -24.43 37.01
N LEU A 8 -37.46 -24.62 36.27
CA LEU A 8 -37.79 -23.87 35.07
C LEU A 8 -38.13 -22.44 35.49
N VAL A 9 -37.52 -21.45 34.85
CA VAL A 9 -38.04 -20.09 34.78
C VAL A 9 -38.07 -19.70 33.31
N SER A 10 -39.28 -19.60 32.78
CA SER A 10 -39.62 -18.85 31.57
C SER A 10 -40.34 -17.56 31.99
N ILE A 11 -40.38 -16.59 31.08
CA ILE A 11 -41.05 -15.27 31.12
C ILE A 11 -40.06 -14.13 31.49
N GLY A 12 -39.89 -13.06 30.72
CA GLY A 12 -40.74 -12.53 29.66
C GLY A 12 -39.99 -11.66 28.66
N LEU A 13 -40.52 -11.69 27.45
CA LEU A 13 -40.25 -10.76 26.36
C LEU A 13 -40.87 -9.41 26.75
N LEU A 14 -40.05 -8.39 26.97
CA LEU A 14 -40.51 -7.01 27.11
C LEU A 14 -40.11 -6.26 25.82
N VAL A 15 -41.11 -5.97 25.00
CA VAL A 15 -41.00 -4.98 23.93
C VAL A 15 -41.17 -3.60 24.58
N ALA A 16 -40.16 -2.75 24.47
CA ALA A 16 -40.28 -1.33 24.74
C ALA A 16 -39.61 -0.55 23.60
N SER A 17 -40.44 0.02 22.75
CA SER A 17 -40.10 1.04 21.78
C SER A 17 -39.69 2.32 22.52
N GLY A 18 -38.51 2.85 22.20
CA GLY A 18 -38.03 4.13 22.71
C GLY A 18 -37.20 4.83 21.65
N ALA A 19 -37.85 5.75 20.93
CA ALA A 19 -37.18 6.75 20.12
C ALA A 19 -36.44 7.73 21.05
N GLY A 20 -35.20 8.05 20.71
CA GLY A 20 -34.40 9.05 21.40
C GLY A 20 -33.15 9.37 20.58
N CYS A 21 -33.29 10.33 19.66
CA CYS A 21 -32.18 10.88 18.89
C CYS A 21 -31.17 11.55 19.82
N GLY A 22 -29.91 11.12 19.74
CA GLY A 22 -28.75 11.86 20.24
C GLY A 22 -27.84 12.17 19.07
N ASN A 23 -27.87 13.42 18.61
CA ASN A 23 -26.83 13.99 17.75
C ASN A 23 -25.55 14.12 18.58
N GLY A 24 -24.42 13.66 18.04
CA GLY A 24 -23.11 13.83 18.63
C GLY A 24 -22.00 13.48 17.63
N ASP A 25 -21.57 14.51 16.93
CA ASP A 25 -20.23 14.77 16.39
C ASP A 25 -19.68 13.82 15.31
N ASP A 26 -19.96 14.20 14.07
CA ASP A 26 -19.18 13.83 12.88
C ASP A 26 -17.71 14.27 13.08
N GLY A 27 -16.85 13.29 13.36
CA GLY A 27 -15.42 13.42 13.14
C GLY A 27 -15.21 13.63 11.64
N SER A 28 -14.90 14.86 11.26
CA SER A 28 -14.53 15.24 9.90
C SER A 28 -13.25 14.52 9.48
N ALA A 29 -13.38 13.30 8.96
CA ALA A 29 -12.38 12.75 8.05
C ALA A 29 -12.29 13.73 6.86
N GLY A 30 -11.10 14.26 6.61
CA GLY A 30 -10.86 15.21 5.54
C GLY A 30 -11.29 14.61 4.21
N SER A 31 -12.39 15.11 3.64
CA SER A 31 -12.81 14.71 2.31
C SER A 31 -11.74 15.15 1.32
N ILE A 32 -11.11 14.18 0.64
CA ILE A 32 -10.25 14.46 -0.51
C ILE A 32 -11.15 15.09 -1.59
N PRO A 33 -10.81 16.29 -2.10
CA PRO A 33 -11.66 16.96 -3.06
C PRO A 33 -11.64 16.20 -4.39
N ALA A 34 -12.83 16.02 -4.98
CA ALA A 34 -13.03 15.23 -6.20
C ALA A 34 -12.33 15.80 -7.45
N ASP A 35 -11.75 17.00 -7.36
CA ASP A 35 -11.03 17.69 -8.44
C ASP A 35 -9.57 17.24 -8.59
N LEU A 36 -9.02 16.47 -7.64
CA LEU A 36 -7.67 15.91 -7.75
C LEU A 36 -7.54 14.85 -8.87
N PHE A 37 -8.67 14.29 -9.33
CA PHE A 37 -8.70 13.23 -10.34
C PHE A 37 -9.02 13.73 -11.76
N ASP A 38 -9.31 15.01 -11.97
CA ASP A 38 -9.58 15.57 -13.31
C ASP A 38 -8.29 15.82 -14.12
N ASP A 39 -7.09 15.76 -13.51
CA ASP A 39 -5.81 16.06 -14.16
C ASP A 39 -4.98 14.82 -14.55
N VAL A 40 -5.43 13.61 -14.19
CA VAL A 40 -4.79 12.34 -14.58
C VAL A 40 -5.56 11.73 -15.75
N GLY A 41 -5.70 12.48 -16.85
CA GLY A 41 -6.67 12.10 -17.88
C GLY A 41 -6.63 12.86 -19.20
N ARG A 42 -5.44 13.19 -19.74
CA ARG A 42 -5.30 13.54 -21.16
C ARG A 42 -4.08 12.89 -21.78
N VAL A 43 -4.23 11.62 -22.12
CA VAL A 43 -3.36 10.95 -23.10
C VAL A 43 -3.63 11.58 -24.48
N PRO A 44 -2.62 11.99 -25.26
CA PRO A 44 -2.83 12.43 -26.64
C PRO A 44 -3.48 11.30 -27.46
N GLU A 45 -4.53 11.61 -28.23
CA GLU A 45 -5.12 10.70 -29.21
C GLU A 45 -4.02 10.11 -30.10
N MET A 46 -3.84 8.80 -30.00
CA MET A 46 -2.92 8.03 -30.82
C MET A 46 -3.48 7.98 -32.25
N VAL A 47 -2.80 8.68 -33.16
CA VAL A 47 -3.11 8.73 -34.60
C VAL A 47 -3.08 7.31 -35.19
N PRO A 48 -4.08 6.87 -35.96
CA PRO A 48 -4.04 5.55 -36.59
C PRO A 48 -2.98 5.52 -37.70
N SER A 49 -2.20 4.44 -37.71
CA SER A 49 -1.21 4.14 -38.76
C SER A 49 -1.88 3.88 -40.12
N PRO A 50 -1.37 4.45 -41.23
CA PRO A 50 -1.74 4.00 -42.56
C PRO A 50 -0.78 2.94 -43.10
N THR A 51 -1.31 1.76 -43.41
CA THR A 51 -0.71 0.82 -44.38
C THR A 51 -0.77 1.41 -45.80
N GLY A 52 0.36 1.45 -46.51
CA GLY A 52 0.38 1.70 -47.96
C GLY A 52 1.73 2.14 -48.54
N VAL A 53 2.36 1.24 -49.30
CA VAL A 53 3.63 1.37 -50.04
C VAL A 53 3.54 2.40 -51.19
N SER A 54 4.57 3.25 -51.40
CA SER A 54 5.46 3.23 -52.59
C SER A 54 6.32 4.51 -52.80
N THR A 55 7.62 4.26 -53.05
CA THR A 55 8.72 5.06 -53.65
C THR A 55 8.49 6.51 -54.15
N THR A 56 9.38 7.45 -53.77
CA THR A 56 10.44 8.02 -54.65
C THR A 56 11.49 8.81 -53.86
N ALA A 57 12.75 8.75 -54.30
CA ALA A 57 13.91 9.45 -53.73
C ALA A 57 14.12 10.83 -54.37
N VAL A 58 14.56 11.85 -53.60
CA VAL A 58 15.37 12.98 -54.10
C VAL A 58 16.34 13.47 -53.01
N THR A 59 17.60 13.58 -53.43
CA THR A 59 18.82 14.03 -52.76
C THR A 59 18.89 15.55 -52.52
N SER A 60 19.53 16.00 -51.41
CA SER A 60 20.66 16.97 -51.33
C SER A 60 20.65 17.85 -50.04
N SER A 61 21.77 17.84 -49.30
CA SER A 61 22.20 18.87 -48.31
C SER A 61 23.04 19.96 -49.03
N PRO A 62 23.77 20.94 -48.39
CA PRO A 62 23.90 21.35 -46.96
C PRO A 62 24.01 22.89 -46.69
N THR A 63 24.29 23.24 -45.42
CA THR A 63 25.11 24.38 -44.90
C THR A 63 24.41 25.69 -44.47
N THR A 64 24.57 26.11 -43.21
CA THR A 64 25.42 27.26 -42.77
C THR A 64 25.38 27.50 -41.25
N THR A 65 26.40 28.22 -40.79
CA THR A 65 27.05 28.27 -39.48
C THR A 65 26.70 29.55 -38.70
N SER A 66 26.65 29.47 -37.34
CA SER A 66 26.99 30.41 -36.22
C SER A 66 27.09 31.95 -36.44
N PRO A 67 26.92 32.83 -35.41
CA PRO A 67 27.59 32.74 -34.10
C PRO A 67 26.85 33.26 -32.84
N ALA A 68 27.50 33.00 -31.70
CA ALA A 68 27.20 33.44 -30.34
C ALA A 68 27.48 34.93 -30.07
N THR A 69 26.82 35.49 -29.03
CA THR A 69 27.24 36.72 -28.35
C THR A 69 27.04 36.59 -26.83
N THR A 70 28.13 36.79 -26.11
CA THR A 70 28.29 36.95 -24.65
C THR A 70 28.23 38.42 -24.23
N SER A 71 27.73 38.75 -23.02
CA SER A 71 28.47 39.51 -21.97
C SER A 71 27.59 39.94 -20.76
N PRO A 72 28.21 40.25 -19.59
CA PRO A 72 27.61 40.31 -18.24
C PRO A 72 27.48 41.76 -17.68
N VAL A 73 27.31 41.93 -16.34
CA VAL A 73 27.38 43.15 -15.44
C VAL A 73 26.02 43.47 -14.78
N THR A 74 25.82 43.80 -13.49
CA THR A 74 26.65 43.98 -12.26
C THR A 74 25.73 44.05 -11.02
N THR A 75 26.33 43.81 -9.85
CA THR A 75 25.87 43.94 -8.45
C THR A 75 25.23 45.27 -8.05
N ASP A 76 24.29 45.24 -7.10
CA ASP A 76 24.05 46.33 -6.15
C ASP A 76 23.94 45.80 -4.71
N VAL A 77 24.68 46.45 -3.81
CA VAL A 77 24.74 46.27 -2.35
C VAL A 77 24.40 47.64 -1.73
N VAL A 78 23.39 47.69 -0.86
CA VAL A 78 23.14 48.77 0.14
C VAL A 78 22.36 48.10 1.30
N ASP A 79 22.96 47.83 2.46
CA ASP A 79 22.95 48.64 3.71
C ASP A 79 21.54 49.13 4.08
N GLY A 80 20.88 48.85 5.21
CA GLY A 80 21.28 48.53 6.56
C GLY A 80 20.30 49.29 7.46
N THR A 81 19.38 48.61 8.14
CA THR A 81 18.62 49.20 9.26
C THR A 81 18.17 48.12 10.24
N ASP A 82 18.76 48.24 11.43
CA ASP A 82 18.48 47.54 12.67
C ASP A 82 17.07 47.89 13.19
N VAL A 83 16.24 46.86 13.42
CA VAL A 83 15.02 46.94 14.23
C VAL A 83 14.99 45.69 15.11
N THR A 84 15.35 45.88 16.37
CA THR A 84 15.11 44.95 17.47
C THR A 84 13.64 44.97 17.89
N ASP A 85 12.91 43.85 17.78
CA ASP A 85 11.83 43.43 18.70
C ASP A 85 11.39 41.97 18.43
N PRO A 86 10.68 41.31 19.34
CA PRO A 86 11.18 40.43 20.38
C PRO A 86 11.08 38.95 19.99
N THR A 87 11.74 38.12 20.79
CA THR A 87 11.62 36.65 20.86
C THR A 87 10.21 36.14 20.54
N ALA A 88 9.99 35.75 19.28
CA ALA A 88 8.99 34.77 18.95
C ALA A 88 9.56 33.41 19.36
N SER A 89 8.99 32.80 20.40
CA SER A 89 9.09 31.36 20.56
C SER A 89 8.43 30.75 19.32
N GLU A 90 9.24 30.36 18.35
CA GLU A 90 8.84 29.43 17.33
C GLU A 90 8.49 28.13 18.05
N THR A 91 7.20 27.90 18.26
CA THR A 91 6.70 26.55 18.48
C THR A 91 6.93 25.83 17.16
N THR A 92 8.08 25.17 17.04
CA THR A 92 8.34 24.23 15.95
C THR A 92 7.30 23.13 16.09
N THR A 93 6.20 23.24 15.35
CA THR A 93 5.34 22.10 15.04
C THR A 93 6.21 21.13 14.29
N THR A 94 6.76 20.14 15.00
CA THR A 94 7.47 19.00 14.41
C THR A 94 6.47 18.27 13.54
N ILE A 95 6.56 18.50 12.22
CA ILE A 95 5.94 17.63 11.22
C ILE A 95 6.52 16.23 11.49
N PRO A 96 5.69 15.17 11.58
CA PRO A 96 6.20 13.82 11.75
C PRO A 96 7.18 13.50 10.61
N GLU A 97 8.36 13.03 10.97
CA GLU A 97 9.35 12.54 10.01
C GLU A 97 8.72 11.40 9.22
N ARG A 98 8.88 11.42 7.89
CA ARG A 98 8.39 10.36 7.02
C ARG A 98 9.10 9.06 7.38
N VAL A 99 8.37 7.96 7.47
CA VAL A 99 8.97 6.63 7.59
C VAL A 99 9.69 6.32 6.29
N GLU A 100 10.98 6.00 6.36
CA GLU A 100 11.79 5.63 5.20
C GLU A 100 11.90 4.11 5.06
N ALA A 101 12.17 3.61 3.85
CA ALA A 101 12.38 2.18 3.61
C ALA A 101 13.59 1.65 4.40
N GLY A 102 13.42 0.51 5.07
CA GLY A 102 14.45 -0.08 5.96
C GLY A 102 14.50 0.56 7.36
N ALA A 103 13.65 1.56 7.64
CA ALA A 103 13.56 2.25 8.93
C ALA A 103 12.22 2.02 9.65
N VAL A 104 11.35 1.11 9.17
CA VAL A 104 10.07 0.82 9.83
C VAL A 104 10.31 0.28 11.25
N ALA A 105 11.26 -0.65 11.42
CA ALA A 105 11.65 -1.16 12.73
C ALA A 105 12.06 -0.05 13.71
N ASP A 106 12.78 0.97 13.25
CA ASP A 106 13.26 2.07 14.09
C ASP A 106 12.13 2.97 14.62
N SER A 107 10.92 2.84 14.04
CA SER A 107 9.74 3.63 14.39
C SER A 107 8.74 2.92 15.30
N VAL A 108 9.02 1.67 15.70
CA VAL A 108 8.12 0.86 16.52
C VAL A 108 8.85 0.21 17.70
N ASP A 109 8.11 -0.15 18.75
CA ASP A 109 8.67 -0.81 19.94
C ASP A 109 8.45 -2.34 19.95
N GLY A 110 7.41 -2.82 19.26
CA GLY A 110 7.06 -4.23 19.19
C GLY A 110 7.51 -4.92 17.90
N ASN A 111 7.04 -6.15 17.71
CA ASN A 111 7.45 -7.02 16.61
C ASN A 111 6.27 -7.69 15.89
N ARG A 112 5.05 -7.14 15.95
CA ARG A 112 3.87 -7.73 15.31
C ARG A 112 3.55 -7.04 13.99
N VAL A 113 3.44 -7.82 12.92
CA VAL A 113 3.09 -7.35 11.58
C VAL A 113 1.80 -8.01 11.11
N LEU A 114 0.84 -7.19 10.68
CA LEU A 114 -0.32 -7.65 9.94
C LEU A 114 -0.03 -7.51 8.43
N VAL A 115 -0.12 -8.59 7.69
CA VAL A 115 0.04 -8.61 6.23
C VAL A 115 -1.32 -8.80 5.58
N ILE A 116 -1.79 -7.78 4.89
CA ILE A 116 -3.05 -7.74 4.16
C ILE A 116 -2.77 -7.87 2.67
N GLY A 117 -3.45 -8.81 2.00
CA GLY A 117 -3.33 -8.85 0.54
C GLY A 117 -4.24 -9.83 -0.17
N ASP A 118 -4.00 -9.94 -1.46
CA ASP A 118 -4.70 -10.84 -2.38
C ASP A 118 -3.90 -12.15 -2.62
N SER A 119 -4.11 -12.78 -3.78
CA SER A 119 -3.49 -14.07 -4.14
C SER A 119 -1.96 -14.06 -4.08
N LEU A 120 -1.30 -12.92 -4.33
CA LEU A 120 0.16 -12.84 -4.28
C LEU A 120 0.64 -13.02 -2.84
N MET A 121 0.06 -12.29 -1.87
CA MET A 121 0.40 -12.43 -0.45
C MET A 121 -0.08 -13.78 0.10
N ALA A 122 -1.27 -14.25 -0.28
CA ALA A 122 -1.80 -15.55 0.11
C ALA A 122 -0.86 -16.70 -0.30
N SER A 123 -0.21 -16.60 -1.46
CA SER A 123 0.77 -17.59 -1.94
C SER A 123 2.04 -17.69 -1.08
N THR A 124 2.25 -16.76 -0.14
CA THR A 124 3.39 -16.76 0.80
C THR A 124 3.00 -17.20 2.22
N ALA A 125 1.70 -17.45 2.45
CA ALA A 125 1.14 -17.84 3.74
C ALA A 125 1.58 -19.25 4.17
N PRO A 126 1.48 -19.62 5.46
CA PRO A 126 1.91 -20.93 5.96
C PRO A 126 1.28 -22.12 5.24
N ARG A 127 0.00 -21.97 4.86
CA ARG A 127 -0.74 -22.97 4.09
C ARG A 127 -0.21 -23.16 2.66
N ASN A 128 0.57 -22.20 2.17
CA ASN A 128 1.24 -22.17 0.86
C ASN A 128 2.77 -22.04 1.05
N GLU A 129 3.36 -22.99 1.80
CA GLU A 129 4.82 -23.10 2.07
C GLU A 129 5.44 -22.06 3.01
N GLY A 130 4.74 -20.97 3.34
CA GLY A 130 5.09 -20.10 4.46
C GLY A 130 6.32 -19.21 4.25
N ALA A 131 6.64 -18.83 3.01
CA ALA A 131 7.80 -18.01 2.69
C ALA A 131 7.86 -16.70 3.50
N MET A 132 6.71 -16.02 3.70
CA MET A 132 6.67 -14.76 4.44
C MET A 132 7.06 -14.95 5.91
N CYS A 133 6.41 -15.90 6.60
CA CYS A 133 6.72 -16.19 8.00
C CYS A 133 8.13 -16.74 8.18
N ALA A 134 8.66 -17.51 7.23
CA ALA A 134 10.03 -18.00 7.29
C ALA A 134 11.06 -16.85 7.25
N VAL A 135 10.89 -15.90 6.32
CA VAL A 135 11.81 -14.76 6.16
C VAL A 135 11.68 -13.79 7.33
N LEU A 136 10.46 -13.38 7.67
CA LEU A 136 10.21 -12.36 8.69
C LEU A 136 10.43 -12.89 10.12
N GLY A 137 10.05 -14.15 10.39
CA GLY A 137 10.32 -14.79 11.67
C GLY A 137 11.81 -14.91 11.96
N GLY A 138 12.63 -15.14 10.92
CA GLY A 138 14.09 -15.12 11.01
C GLY A 138 14.68 -13.75 11.38
N ARG A 139 13.92 -12.66 11.14
CA ARG A 139 14.24 -11.28 11.52
C ARG A 139 13.58 -10.82 12.82
N GLY A 140 12.93 -11.75 13.53
CA GLY A 140 12.29 -11.50 14.83
C GLY A 140 10.84 -10.99 14.77
N TRP A 141 10.23 -10.89 13.59
CA TRP A 141 8.84 -10.44 13.44
C TRP A 141 7.83 -11.56 13.61
N SER A 142 6.82 -11.33 14.43
CA SER A 142 5.64 -12.19 14.52
C SER A 142 4.59 -11.71 13.52
N VAL A 143 4.13 -12.60 12.66
CA VAL A 143 3.42 -12.22 11.43
C VAL A 143 2.07 -12.91 11.37
N GLU A 144 1.02 -12.17 11.11
CA GLU A 144 -0.24 -12.71 10.61
C GLU A 144 -0.39 -12.37 9.13
N LEU A 145 -0.76 -13.35 8.32
CA LEU A 145 -1.10 -13.14 6.92
C LEU A 145 -2.62 -13.22 6.75
N ALA A 146 -3.26 -12.05 6.77
CA ALA A 146 -4.64 -11.86 6.41
C ALA A 146 -4.74 -11.64 4.89
N ALA A 147 -4.56 -12.72 4.12
CA ALA A 147 -4.53 -12.65 2.67
C ALA A 147 -5.26 -13.83 2.04
N GLU A 148 -6.10 -13.53 1.05
CA GLU A 148 -6.97 -14.51 0.39
C GLU A 148 -6.97 -14.34 -1.12
N THR A 149 -7.17 -15.45 -1.80
CA THR A 149 -7.11 -15.49 -3.26
C THR A 149 -8.29 -14.76 -3.89
N GLY A 150 -8.03 -13.91 -4.89
CA GLY A 150 -9.07 -13.21 -5.64
C GLY A 150 -9.67 -11.98 -4.93
N GLN A 151 -9.11 -11.60 -3.78
CA GLN A 151 -9.60 -10.45 -3.04
C GLN A 151 -9.34 -9.12 -3.75
N HIS A 152 -10.28 -8.20 -3.52
CA HIS A 152 -10.26 -6.84 -4.08
C HIS A 152 -9.90 -5.86 -2.97
N VAL A 153 -9.83 -4.56 -3.30
CA VAL A 153 -9.39 -3.55 -2.33
C VAL A 153 -10.27 -3.48 -1.08
N GLU A 154 -11.58 -3.73 -1.19
CA GLU A 154 -12.51 -3.67 -0.05
C GLU A 154 -12.20 -4.69 1.05
N PHE A 155 -11.53 -5.80 0.69
CA PHE A 155 -11.09 -6.81 1.65
C PHE A 155 -10.18 -6.25 2.73
N GLY A 156 -9.36 -5.24 2.40
CA GLY A 156 -8.52 -4.61 3.41
C GLY A 156 -9.32 -3.92 4.51
N VAL A 157 -10.50 -3.38 4.20
CA VAL A 157 -11.40 -2.79 5.20
C VAL A 157 -12.00 -3.88 6.10
N GLU A 158 -12.41 -5.01 5.51
CA GLU A 158 -12.92 -6.17 6.26
C GLU A 158 -11.87 -6.73 7.24
N VAL A 159 -10.64 -6.92 6.78
CA VAL A 159 -9.53 -7.36 7.64
C VAL A 159 -9.28 -6.38 8.79
N LEU A 160 -9.29 -5.08 8.52
CA LEU A 160 -9.02 -4.07 9.55
C LEU A 160 -10.16 -3.97 10.57
N ASP A 161 -11.42 -4.12 10.15
CA ASP A 161 -12.58 -4.16 11.05
C ASP A 161 -12.46 -5.31 12.07
N GLU A 162 -11.99 -6.47 11.64
CA GLU A 162 -11.86 -7.64 12.51
C GLU A 162 -10.54 -7.67 13.32
N ARG A 163 -9.43 -7.24 12.72
CA ARG A 163 -8.08 -7.51 13.28
C ARG A 163 -7.41 -6.29 13.91
N LEU A 164 -7.74 -5.07 13.49
CA LEU A 164 -6.95 -3.90 13.91
C LEU A 164 -7.16 -3.56 15.39
N GLU A 165 -8.37 -3.76 15.93
CA GLU A 165 -8.66 -3.55 17.35
C GLU A 165 -8.40 -4.80 18.21
N ALA A 166 -8.49 -5.99 17.61
CA ALA A 166 -8.33 -7.25 18.32
C ALA A 166 -6.89 -7.49 18.81
N ASP A 167 -5.91 -6.83 18.18
CA ASP A 167 -4.50 -7.08 18.39
C ASP A 167 -3.66 -5.80 18.31
N GLU A 168 -2.66 -5.67 19.19
CA GLU A 168 -1.66 -4.59 19.12
C GLU A 168 -0.67 -4.90 17.98
N TRP A 169 -0.97 -4.40 16.77
CA TRP A 169 -0.06 -4.44 15.62
C TRP A 169 0.91 -3.26 15.64
N ASP A 170 2.18 -3.52 15.31
CA ASP A 170 3.24 -2.51 15.26
C ASP A 170 3.41 -1.94 13.85
N ALA A 171 3.30 -2.79 12.82
CA ALA A 171 3.34 -2.38 11.42
C ALA A 171 2.31 -3.15 10.60
N VAL A 172 1.92 -2.57 9.47
CA VAL A 172 1.00 -3.22 8.51
C VAL A 172 1.63 -3.26 7.13
N VAL A 173 1.43 -4.36 6.41
CA VAL A 173 1.81 -4.52 5.01
C VAL A 173 0.53 -4.64 4.20
N VAL A 174 0.40 -3.89 3.12
CA VAL A 174 -0.77 -3.93 2.22
C VAL A 174 -0.32 -4.15 0.80
N MET A 175 -0.83 -5.21 0.17
CA MET A 175 -0.73 -5.43 -1.28
C MET A 175 -2.10 -5.84 -1.83
N LEU A 176 -2.85 -4.85 -2.30
CA LEU A 176 -4.16 -5.01 -2.91
C LEU A 176 -4.20 -4.20 -4.21
N GLY A 177 -4.84 -4.76 -5.23
CA GLY A 177 -4.98 -4.11 -6.54
C GLY A 177 -4.66 -5.00 -7.73
N ASN A 178 -4.18 -6.23 -7.52
CA ASN A 178 -3.98 -7.16 -8.64
C ASN A 178 -5.32 -7.56 -9.28
N ASN A 179 -6.40 -7.60 -8.49
CA ASN A 179 -7.79 -7.83 -8.91
C ASN A 179 -8.55 -6.51 -9.16
N TYR A 180 -7.92 -5.55 -9.84
CA TYR A 180 -8.52 -4.24 -10.12
C TYR A 180 -9.70 -4.31 -11.10
N ARG A 181 -10.80 -3.63 -10.79
CA ARG A 181 -12.05 -3.64 -11.58
C ARG A 181 -12.16 -2.52 -12.61
N ASN A 182 -11.08 -1.78 -12.89
CA ASN A 182 -11.09 -0.59 -13.75
C ASN A 182 -12.04 0.51 -13.25
N ASP A 183 -12.10 0.68 -11.92
CA ASP A 183 -12.83 1.75 -11.25
C ASP A 183 -11.86 2.54 -10.35
N PRO A 184 -11.23 3.61 -10.88
CA PRO A 184 -10.17 4.31 -10.18
C PRO A 184 -10.71 5.07 -8.96
N GLY A 185 -11.96 5.54 -9.03
CA GLY A 185 -12.61 6.23 -7.92
C GLY A 185 -12.84 5.30 -6.74
N GLN A 186 -13.45 4.13 -6.99
CA GLN A 186 -13.64 3.11 -5.96
C GLN A 186 -12.30 2.63 -5.38
N PHE A 187 -11.31 2.37 -6.23
CA PHE A 187 -10.01 1.91 -5.76
C PHE A 187 -9.30 2.95 -4.88
N ALA A 188 -9.29 4.22 -5.30
CA ALA A 188 -8.70 5.30 -4.53
C ALA A 188 -9.40 5.52 -3.19
N GLU A 189 -10.75 5.50 -3.17
CA GLU A 189 -11.54 5.67 -1.95
C GLU A 189 -11.25 4.56 -0.92
N GLN A 190 -11.27 3.30 -1.37
CA GLN A 190 -11.06 2.15 -0.49
C GLN A 190 -9.61 2.07 -0.01
N MET A 191 -8.63 2.29 -0.89
CA MET A 191 -7.23 2.30 -0.50
C MET A 191 -6.93 3.44 0.48
N ALA A 192 -7.46 4.64 0.26
CA ALA A 192 -7.31 5.75 1.22
C ALA A 192 -7.91 5.40 2.57
N THR A 193 -9.12 4.81 2.59
CA THR A 193 -9.78 4.35 3.81
C THR A 193 -8.94 3.34 4.59
N ILE A 194 -8.36 2.34 3.92
CA ILE A 194 -7.47 1.35 4.54
C ILE A 194 -6.29 2.03 5.23
N ILE A 195 -5.60 2.92 4.51
CA ILE A 195 -4.41 3.57 5.05
C ILE A 195 -4.77 4.52 6.20
N ASP A 196 -5.90 5.22 6.12
CA ASP A 196 -6.38 6.12 7.17
C ASP A 196 -6.79 5.36 8.45
N LEU A 197 -7.37 4.17 8.32
CA LEU A 197 -7.67 3.29 9.45
C LEU A 197 -6.39 2.78 10.14
N ILE A 198 -5.34 2.48 9.38
CA ILE A 198 -4.07 1.99 9.93
C ILE A 198 -3.31 3.09 10.68
N ALA A 199 -3.44 4.35 10.23
CA ALA A 199 -2.74 5.49 10.79
C ALA A 199 -2.96 5.63 12.31
N PRO A 200 -1.93 6.02 13.09
CA PRO A 200 -0.60 6.49 12.64
C PRO A 200 0.44 5.37 12.45
N ARG A 201 0.06 4.09 12.47
CA ARG A 201 1.04 2.99 12.41
C ARG A 201 1.82 3.00 11.09
N PRO A 202 3.12 2.64 11.10
CA PRO A 202 3.90 2.43 9.90
C PRO A 202 3.25 1.39 8.97
N THR A 203 3.15 1.74 7.69
CA THR A 203 2.55 0.91 6.65
C THR A 203 3.49 0.75 5.48
N ILE A 204 3.71 -0.49 5.05
CA ILE A 204 4.34 -0.80 3.76
C ILE A 204 3.23 -1.01 2.75
N LEU A 205 3.13 -0.12 1.77
CA LEU A 205 2.16 -0.21 0.68
C LEU A 205 2.87 -0.63 -0.61
N PHE A 206 2.45 -1.75 -1.18
CA PHE A 206 3.04 -2.30 -2.39
C PHE A 206 2.40 -1.72 -3.65
N THR A 207 3.21 -1.37 -4.65
CA THR A 207 2.73 -1.29 -6.05
C THR A 207 2.41 -2.71 -6.55
N VAL A 208 1.71 -2.84 -7.69
CA VAL A 208 1.36 -4.11 -8.31
C VAL A 208 2.07 -4.30 -9.66
N THR A 209 2.23 -5.56 -10.08
CA THR A 209 2.81 -5.91 -11.39
C THR A 209 1.97 -5.29 -12.52
N GLU A 210 2.63 -4.65 -13.50
CA GLU A 210 1.95 -4.04 -14.66
C GLU A 210 1.74 -5.03 -15.82
N PHE A 211 1.11 -6.18 -15.53
CA PHE A 211 0.83 -7.23 -16.53
C PHE A 211 -0.28 -6.85 -17.53
N GLU A 212 -1.06 -5.82 -17.20
CA GLU A 212 -2.07 -5.20 -18.06
C GLU A 212 -1.99 -3.67 -17.95
N PRO A 213 -2.35 -2.90 -18.99
CA PRO A 213 -2.22 -1.44 -18.97
C PRO A 213 -2.94 -0.74 -17.80
N SER A 214 -4.06 -1.27 -17.31
CA SER A 214 -4.79 -0.65 -16.20
C SER A 214 -4.11 -0.78 -14.83
N ARG A 215 -3.05 -1.58 -14.70
CA ARG A 215 -2.28 -1.69 -13.44
C ARG A 215 -1.36 -0.49 -13.23
N ALA A 216 -0.99 0.23 -14.29
CA ALA A 216 -0.29 1.51 -14.16
C ALA A 216 -1.15 2.55 -13.40
N GLU A 217 -2.47 2.59 -13.67
CA GLU A 217 -3.41 3.46 -12.96
C GLU A 217 -3.49 3.12 -11.46
N VAL A 218 -3.51 1.83 -11.12
CA VAL A 218 -3.45 1.34 -9.73
C VAL A 218 -2.18 1.86 -9.03
N ASN A 219 -1.03 1.72 -9.69
CA ASN A 219 0.25 2.16 -9.16
C ASN A 219 0.34 3.68 -8.98
N ASP A 220 -0.24 4.46 -9.89
CA ASP A 220 -0.30 5.91 -9.78
C ASP A 220 -1.16 6.34 -8.59
N ILE A 221 -2.31 5.69 -8.38
CA ILE A 221 -3.18 5.94 -7.21
C ILE A 221 -2.45 5.59 -5.89
N ILE A 222 -1.76 4.45 -5.84
CA ILE A 222 -0.99 4.02 -4.66
C ILE A 222 0.09 5.05 -4.32
N LYS A 223 0.85 5.51 -5.32
CA LYS A 223 1.91 6.51 -5.14
C LYS A 223 1.36 7.85 -4.68
N LEU A 224 0.20 8.27 -5.21
CA LEU A 224 -0.49 9.49 -4.78
C LEU A 224 -0.91 9.41 -3.31
N ILE A 225 -1.60 8.34 -2.91
CA ILE A 225 -2.07 8.11 -1.53
C ILE A 225 -0.92 8.09 -0.52
N ALA A 226 0.19 7.43 -0.87
CA ALA A 226 1.38 7.36 -0.03
C ALA A 226 2.15 8.70 0.03
N GLY A 227 2.12 9.48 -1.06
CA GLY A 227 2.73 10.80 -1.11
C GLY A 227 2.19 11.73 -0.02
N ASP A 228 0.90 11.63 0.28
CA ASP A 228 0.21 12.48 1.25
C ASP A 228 0.30 11.99 2.71
N ARG A 229 0.93 10.84 2.97
CA ARG A 229 0.92 10.18 4.29
C ARG A 229 2.32 9.83 4.76
N SER A 230 2.71 10.38 5.92
CA SER A 230 4.07 10.22 6.47
C SER A 230 4.33 8.83 7.06
N ASN A 231 3.28 8.09 7.44
CA ASN A 231 3.39 6.75 7.98
C ASN A 231 3.50 5.66 6.89
N VAL A 232 3.53 6.02 5.61
CA VAL A 232 3.52 5.06 4.49
C VAL A 232 4.86 5.03 3.77
N VAL A 233 5.39 3.82 3.60
CA VAL A 233 6.53 3.50 2.72
C VAL A 233 6.00 2.73 1.52
N VAL A 234 6.39 3.13 0.30
CA VAL A 234 6.05 2.38 -0.91
C VAL A 234 7.12 1.33 -1.22
N ALA A 235 6.72 0.07 -1.30
CA ALA A 235 7.55 -1.00 -1.85
C ALA A 235 7.22 -1.18 -3.34
N ASP A 236 8.18 -0.87 -4.22
CA ASP A 236 7.94 -0.83 -5.66
C ASP A 236 8.08 -2.21 -6.32
N TRP A 237 7.08 -3.06 -6.15
CA TRP A 237 7.01 -4.38 -6.76
C TRP A 237 6.86 -4.36 -8.28
N ALA A 238 6.22 -3.33 -8.83
CA ALA A 238 6.18 -3.11 -10.27
C ALA A 238 7.59 -3.06 -10.87
N ALA A 239 8.53 -2.40 -10.18
CA ALA A 239 9.93 -2.35 -10.61
C ALA A 239 10.64 -3.72 -10.50
N GLU A 240 10.37 -4.52 -9.46
CA GLU A 240 10.90 -5.88 -9.29
C GLU A 240 10.48 -6.82 -10.43
N THR A 241 9.30 -6.57 -11.01
CA THR A 241 8.66 -7.42 -12.01
C THR A 241 8.66 -6.83 -13.43
N ALA A 242 9.20 -5.64 -13.63
CA ALA A 242 9.16 -4.92 -14.91
C ALA A 242 9.87 -5.66 -16.07
N SER A 243 10.78 -6.59 -15.77
CA SER A 243 11.44 -7.38 -16.80
C SER A 243 10.49 -8.44 -17.37
N PRO A 244 10.29 -8.51 -18.70
CA PRO A 244 9.44 -9.53 -19.32
C PRO A 244 9.97 -10.96 -19.11
N ASP A 245 11.27 -11.10 -18.84
CA ASP A 245 11.92 -12.39 -18.52
C ASP A 245 12.14 -12.56 -17.00
N SER A 246 11.38 -11.85 -16.17
CA SER A 246 11.52 -11.93 -14.72
C SER A 246 11.25 -13.35 -14.23
N PRO A 247 12.17 -13.99 -13.49
CA PRO A 247 11.95 -15.33 -12.93
C PRO A 247 10.99 -15.31 -11.74
N LEU A 248 10.50 -14.14 -11.33
CA LEU A 248 9.65 -13.95 -10.15
C LEU A 248 8.18 -14.30 -10.41
N LEU A 249 7.78 -14.38 -11.67
CA LEU A 249 6.39 -14.60 -12.07
C LEU A 249 6.27 -15.91 -12.85
N THR A 250 5.09 -16.51 -12.81
CA THR A 250 4.72 -17.63 -13.68
C THR A 250 4.41 -17.12 -15.10
N ASP A 251 4.13 -18.05 -16.00
CA ASP A 251 3.88 -17.77 -17.42
C ASP A 251 2.70 -16.81 -17.68
N ASP A 252 1.80 -16.61 -16.71
CA ASP A 252 0.70 -15.65 -16.83
C ASP A 252 1.09 -14.20 -16.53
N GLY A 253 2.34 -13.97 -16.09
CA GLY A 253 2.86 -12.64 -15.80
C GLY A 253 2.27 -11.99 -14.54
N LEU A 254 1.56 -12.73 -13.69
CA LEU A 254 0.96 -12.20 -12.45
C LEU A 254 1.32 -13.06 -11.24
N HIS A 255 1.05 -14.37 -11.29
CA HIS A 255 1.22 -15.21 -10.12
C HIS A 255 2.71 -15.46 -9.85
N LEU A 256 3.06 -15.58 -8.57
CA LEU A 256 4.45 -15.74 -8.15
C LEU A 256 4.96 -17.14 -8.46
N SER A 257 6.18 -17.24 -8.97
CA SER A 257 7.00 -18.44 -8.86
C SER A 257 7.50 -18.62 -7.41
N ASP A 258 8.15 -19.73 -7.09
CA ASP A 258 8.80 -19.89 -5.78
C ASP A 258 9.89 -18.83 -5.53
N ALA A 259 10.63 -18.46 -6.57
CA ALA A 259 11.58 -17.36 -6.50
C ALA A 259 10.86 -16.02 -6.25
N GLY A 260 9.68 -15.83 -6.85
CA GLY A 260 8.80 -14.69 -6.61
C GLY A 260 8.31 -14.60 -5.16
N ARG A 261 7.82 -15.71 -4.60
CA ARG A 261 7.35 -15.79 -3.20
C ARG A 261 8.45 -15.42 -2.23
N LEU A 262 9.65 -15.96 -2.44
CA LEU A 262 10.83 -15.63 -1.62
C LEU A 262 11.27 -14.18 -1.80
N ARG A 263 11.25 -13.66 -3.03
CA ARG A 263 11.63 -12.25 -3.30
C ARG A 263 10.62 -11.29 -2.68
N LEU A 264 9.32 -11.56 -2.79
CA LEU A 264 8.28 -10.73 -2.18
C LEU A 264 8.46 -10.65 -0.65
N ALA A 265 8.66 -11.81 0.00
CA ALA A 265 8.95 -11.86 1.43
C ALA A 265 10.25 -11.13 1.80
N ALA A 266 11.29 -11.22 0.96
CA ALA A 266 12.54 -10.49 1.15
C ALA A 266 12.35 -8.97 1.03
N VAL A 267 11.55 -8.49 0.06
CA VAL A 267 11.23 -7.05 -0.07
C VAL A 267 10.51 -6.54 1.17
N VAL A 268 9.54 -7.29 1.71
CA VAL A 268 8.91 -6.95 3.00
C VAL A 268 9.94 -6.90 4.12
N GLY A 269 10.78 -7.94 4.25
CA GLY A 269 11.80 -7.99 5.31
C GLY A 269 12.86 -6.90 5.22
N ASP A 270 13.29 -6.54 4.01
CA ASP A 270 14.25 -5.46 3.78
C ASP A 270 13.62 -4.08 4.06
N THR A 271 12.33 -3.91 3.76
CA THR A 271 11.60 -2.67 4.06
C THR A 271 11.31 -2.53 5.56
N LEU A 272 10.99 -3.63 6.25
CA LEU A 272 10.77 -3.64 7.70
C LEU A 272 12.07 -3.40 8.48
N GLY A 273 13.14 -4.10 8.11
CA GLY A 273 14.33 -4.24 8.95
C GLY A 273 14.23 -5.39 9.96
N ASP A 274 15.20 -5.48 10.87
CA ASP A 274 15.18 -6.45 11.97
C ASP A 274 14.28 -5.92 13.11
N ALA A 275 13.50 -6.78 13.75
CA ALA A 275 12.60 -6.35 14.82
C ALA A 275 13.38 -5.70 15.99
N PRO A 276 12.86 -4.64 16.66
CA PRO A 276 13.56 -3.87 17.70
C PRO A 276 14.07 -4.68 18.90
N SER A 277 13.47 -5.83 19.17
CA SER A 277 13.83 -6.72 20.28
C SER A 277 13.86 -8.19 19.84
N PRO A 278 14.84 -8.62 19.02
CA PRO A 278 14.86 -9.94 18.38
C PRO A 278 15.27 -11.07 19.34
N SER A 279 15.06 -10.88 20.65
CA SER A 279 15.46 -11.84 21.70
C SER A 279 14.78 -13.21 21.57
N THR A 280 13.73 -13.30 20.75
CA THR A 280 13.06 -14.53 20.36
C THR A 280 12.83 -14.54 18.85
N GLN A 281 12.93 -15.71 18.21
CA GLN A 281 12.48 -15.89 16.82
C GLN A 281 11.01 -15.47 16.71
N GLY A 282 10.68 -14.72 15.66
CA GLY A 282 9.29 -14.36 15.40
C GLY A 282 8.45 -15.58 15.07
N ILE A 283 7.17 -15.53 15.38
CA ILE A 283 6.23 -16.65 15.13
C ILE A 283 5.24 -16.30 14.04
N CYS A 284 4.77 -17.32 13.33
CA CYS A 284 3.60 -17.14 12.48
C CYS A 284 2.35 -17.22 13.36
N LEU A 285 1.52 -16.19 13.31
CA LEU A 285 0.26 -16.09 14.03
C LEU A 285 -0.86 -16.73 13.19
N ASP A 286 -1.86 -17.28 13.86
CA ASP A 286 -3.05 -17.81 13.19
C ASP A 286 -3.84 -16.65 12.55
N SER A 287 -4.38 -16.87 11.35
CA SER A 287 -5.28 -15.92 10.70
C SER A 287 -6.65 -16.55 10.46
N PRO A 288 -7.76 -15.83 10.65
CA PRO A 288 -9.07 -16.30 10.23
C PRO A 288 -9.29 -16.19 8.71
N PHE A 289 -8.41 -15.48 7.99
CA PHE A 289 -8.51 -15.21 6.55
C PHE A 289 -7.71 -16.24 5.74
N GLU A 290 -8.32 -17.40 5.54
CA GLU A 290 -7.71 -18.55 4.86
C GLU A 290 -8.53 -19.04 3.65
N ASP A 291 -9.57 -18.31 3.24
CA ASP A 291 -10.42 -18.72 2.12
C ASP A 291 -9.74 -18.48 0.77
N ASP A 292 -9.11 -19.54 0.23
CA ASP A 292 -8.54 -19.54 -1.11
C ASP A 292 -9.52 -20.03 -2.20
N SER A 293 -10.82 -20.10 -1.92
CA SER A 293 -11.80 -20.55 -2.93
C SER A 293 -11.97 -19.59 -4.12
N GLY A 294 -11.45 -18.36 -4.02
CA GLY A 294 -11.51 -17.34 -5.05
C GLY A 294 -10.70 -17.62 -6.32
N ALA A 295 -9.67 -18.50 -6.28
CA ALA A 295 -9.03 -19.07 -7.46
C ALA A 295 -8.20 -20.32 -7.08
N THR A 296 -7.94 -21.21 -8.04
CA THR A 296 -6.98 -22.30 -7.82
C THR A 296 -5.56 -21.75 -7.79
N ILE A 297 -4.91 -21.73 -6.62
CA ILE A 297 -3.46 -21.53 -6.53
C ILE A 297 -2.81 -22.67 -7.34
N PRO A 298 -2.02 -22.38 -8.39
CA PRO A 298 -1.34 -23.43 -9.13
C PRO A 298 -0.42 -24.20 -8.17
N PRO A 299 -0.33 -25.55 -8.30
CA PRO A 299 0.57 -26.32 -7.48
C PRO A 299 2.01 -25.85 -7.72
N SER A 300 2.80 -25.81 -6.65
CA SER A 300 4.25 -25.58 -6.74
C SER A 300 4.87 -26.70 -7.59
N ASP A 301 5.68 -26.34 -8.59
CA ASP A 301 6.42 -27.29 -9.45
C ASP A 301 7.74 -27.72 -8.79
#